data_AF-A0A0N0ZVG9-F1
#
_entry.id   AF-A0A0N0ZVG9-F1
#
_cell.length_a   1.000
_cell.length_b   1.000
_cell.length_c   1.000
_cell.angle_alpha   90.00
_cell.angle_beta   90.00
_cell.angle_gamma   90.00
#
_symmetry.space_group_name_H-M   'P 1'
#
loop_
_entity.id
_entity.type
_entity.pdbx_description
1 polymer ?
#
loop_
_entity_poly.entity_id
_entity_poly.type
_entity_poly.pdbx_seq_one_letter_code
_entity_poly.pdbx_strand_id
1 'polypeptide(L)'
;MSNELKIRIVRDSQGNDLDLNRISIEAADALNIFIDSLSSFAKTYDDTSGIKMRLDNGSVTACLVLPDDGANIADEIEEIMMNRSQNNERIKPLKTIQDKIQQNGSVYEVYLKKNSAQEINVTNYFKGDKFQTRRQQLNRVYAIEFIKGNLYAIGGKKNPNVHIEDLESNTTSKISCSVEAAKVLNKGLYEEMYFSTIRTESEQGISHSYVDNYSSLEDFQNFKTLHETLLSTDSIEKYDIIYDYILEVVNNEDRSNEEIIKLMTLYNNKFSEKGIVRTILMTLKPIIERETGLIPHYQSLVETFRSRSKTGKI
;
A
#
# COMPACT_ATOMS: atom_id res chain seq x y z
N MET A 1 36.17 2.96 0.47
CA MET A 1 35.68 4.18 -0.19
C MET A 1 34.29 4.50 0.34
N SER A 2 34.20 5.20 1.47
CA SER A 2 32.96 5.28 2.25
C SER A 2 32.07 6.46 1.87
N ASN A 3 30.76 6.20 1.79
CA ASN A 3 29.73 7.24 1.83
C ASN A 3 29.57 7.73 3.27
N GLU A 4 29.32 9.03 3.48
CA GLU A 4 29.25 9.61 4.83
C GLU A 4 28.11 10.62 4.95
N LEU A 5 27.33 10.55 6.04
CA LEU A 5 26.47 11.63 6.51
C LEU A 5 27.08 12.21 7.79
N LYS A 6 27.47 13.48 7.75
CA LYS A 6 28.17 14.17 8.84
C LYS A 6 27.34 15.34 9.35
N ILE A 7 27.14 15.41 10.66
CA ILE A 7 26.44 16.49 11.34
C ILE A 7 27.40 17.12 12.35
N ARG A 8 27.66 18.42 12.21
CA ARG A 8 28.58 19.19 13.04
C ARG A 8 27.85 20.31 13.78
N ILE A 9 28.15 20.47 15.06
CA ILE A 9 27.82 21.67 15.85
C ILE A 9 29.06 22.57 15.85
N VAL A 10 28.96 23.74 15.22
CA VAL A 10 30.07 24.68 15.04
C VAL A 10 30.14 25.65 16.21
N ARG A 11 28.99 26.20 16.61
CA ARG A 11 28.87 27.16 17.72
C ARG A 11 27.69 26.87 18.61
N ASP A 12 27.82 27.20 19.89
CA ASP A 12 26.71 27.18 20.82
C ASP A 12 25.74 28.36 20.59
N SER A 13 24.65 28.38 21.36
CA SER A 13 23.64 29.44 21.34
C SER A 13 24.16 30.82 21.76
N GLN A 14 25.34 30.88 22.40
CA GLN A 14 26.03 32.10 22.84
C GLN A 14 27.10 32.56 21.85
N GLY A 15 27.33 31.81 20.77
CA GLY A 15 28.32 32.12 19.74
C GLY A 15 29.74 31.63 20.03
N ASN A 16 29.95 30.83 21.08
CA ASN A 16 31.25 30.23 21.38
C ASN A 16 31.51 29.05 20.44
N ASP A 17 32.75 28.94 19.97
CA ASP A 17 33.19 27.77 19.21
C ASP A 17 33.24 26.53 20.13
N LEU A 18 32.77 25.39 19.62
CA LEU A 18 32.63 24.16 20.38
C LEU A 18 33.70 23.13 20.00
N ASP A 19 34.29 22.51 21.02
CA ASP A 19 35.15 21.33 20.90
C ASP A 19 34.59 20.21 21.78
N LEU A 20 34.82 18.95 21.38
CA LEU A 20 34.43 17.77 22.14
C LEU A 20 34.99 17.78 23.57
N ASN A 21 36.17 18.36 23.77
CA ASN A 21 36.81 18.47 25.08
C ASN A 21 36.17 19.55 25.99
N ARG A 22 35.36 20.45 25.42
CA ARG A 22 34.72 21.59 26.11
C ARG A 22 33.33 21.84 25.52
N ILE A 23 32.47 20.83 25.64
CA ILE A 23 31.10 20.87 25.14
C ILE A 23 30.17 21.56 26.15
N SER A 24 29.27 22.43 25.67
CA SER A 24 28.17 22.94 26.50
C SER A 24 27.12 21.85 26.72
N ILE A 25 26.34 21.94 27.81
CA ILE A 25 25.28 20.95 28.09
C ILE A 25 24.29 20.88 26.91
N GLU A 26 23.92 22.04 26.35
CA GLU A 26 23.03 22.13 25.19
C GLU A 26 23.59 21.42 23.95
N ALA A 27 24.90 21.55 23.70
CA ALA A 27 25.58 20.88 22.61
C ALA A 27 25.73 19.37 22.86
N ALA A 28 25.92 18.95 24.11
CA ALA A 28 25.95 17.54 24.49
C ALA A 28 24.57 16.88 24.29
N ASP A 29 23.49 17.55 24.66
CA ASP A 29 22.13 17.08 24.42
C ASP A 29 21.83 16.96 22.92
N ALA A 30 22.28 17.94 22.12
CA ALA A 30 22.15 17.87 20.67
C ALA A 30 22.95 16.71 20.07
N LEU A 31 24.19 16.50 20.53
CA LEU A 31 25.02 15.39 20.09
C LEU A 31 24.38 14.04 20.41
N ASN A 32 23.81 13.87 21.61
CA ASN A 32 23.09 12.64 21.98
C ASN A 32 21.93 12.36 21.03
N ILE A 33 21.12 13.37 20.71
CA ILE A 33 20.02 13.24 19.75
C ILE A 33 20.53 12.82 18.37
N PHE A 34 21.66 13.38 17.92
CA PHE A 34 22.25 13.01 16.63
C PHE A 34 22.77 11.57 16.63
N ILE A 35 23.45 11.15 17.69
CA ILE A 35 23.95 9.78 17.86
C ILE A 35 22.78 8.78 17.83
N ASP A 36 21.75 9.01 18.65
CA ASP A 36 20.58 8.13 18.75
C ASP A 36 19.81 8.07 17.43
N SER A 37 19.68 9.20 16.74
CA SER A 37 18.98 9.26 15.45
C SER A 37 19.77 8.57 14.34
N LEU A 38 21.09 8.78 14.25
CA LEU A 38 21.92 8.09 13.27
C LEU A 38 21.97 6.58 13.53
N SER A 39 22.03 6.16 14.80
CA SER A 39 21.94 4.75 15.20
C SER A 39 20.58 4.14 14.85
N SER A 40 19.49 4.86 15.12
CA SER A 40 18.13 4.43 14.77
C SER A 40 17.95 4.31 13.26
N PHE A 41 18.51 5.24 12.49
CA PHE A 41 18.51 5.19 11.03
C PHE A 41 19.26 3.96 10.51
N ALA A 42 20.47 3.69 11.02
CA ALA A 42 21.27 2.53 10.64
C ALA A 42 20.54 1.20 10.92
N LYS A 43 19.79 1.11 12.02
CA LYS A 43 19.02 -0.11 12.39
C LYS A 43 17.81 -0.40 11.49
N THR A 44 17.48 0.47 10.56
CA THR A 44 16.41 0.22 9.56
C THR A 44 16.88 -0.61 8.36
N TYR A 45 18.14 -1.05 8.36
CA TYR A 45 18.72 -1.91 7.35
C TYR A 45 18.94 -3.31 7.93
N ASP A 46 18.67 -4.35 7.14
CA ASP A 46 18.75 -5.75 7.57
C ASP A 46 20.19 -6.18 7.92
N ASP A 47 21.18 -5.61 7.23
CA ASP A 47 22.60 -5.76 7.53
C ASP A 47 23.22 -4.44 7.98
N THR A 48 23.75 -4.42 9.20
CA THR A 48 24.40 -3.26 9.82
C THR A 48 25.90 -3.44 9.97
N SER A 49 26.46 -4.59 9.60
CA SER A 49 27.86 -4.96 9.85
C SER A 49 28.87 -4.01 9.19
N GLY A 50 28.49 -3.41 8.06
CA GLY A 50 29.29 -2.42 7.33
C GLY A 50 29.09 -0.96 7.75
N ILE A 51 28.06 -0.65 8.56
CA ILE A 51 27.72 0.71 8.97
C ILE A 51 28.48 1.05 10.26
N LYS A 52 29.24 2.14 10.25
CA LYS A 52 30.05 2.59 11.38
C LYS A 52 29.63 3.99 11.82
N MET A 53 29.77 4.27 13.11
CA MET A 53 29.65 5.62 13.65
C MET A 53 31.04 6.16 13.98
N ARG A 54 31.28 7.43 13.63
CA ARG A 54 32.52 8.14 13.94
C ARG A 54 32.20 9.46 14.65
N LEU A 55 32.95 9.75 15.70
CA LEU A 55 33.00 11.06 16.36
C LEU A 55 34.37 11.67 16.04
N ASP A 56 34.40 12.86 15.44
CA ASP A 56 35.65 13.49 14.98
C ASP A 56 36.10 14.57 15.96
N ASN A 57 37.32 14.44 16.51
CA ASN A 57 37.90 15.42 17.44
C ASN A 57 38.18 16.78 16.76
N GLY A 58 37.94 17.89 17.49
CA GLY A 58 38.11 19.26 16.99
C GLY A 58 36.81 19.96 16.58
N SER A 59 35.69 19.24 16.57
CA SER A 59 34.33 19.81 16.48
C SER A 59 33.33 18.82 17.06
N VAL A 60 32.20 19.26 17.60
CA VAL A 60 31.15 18.35 18.07
C VAL A 60 30.45 17.75 16.85
N THR A 61 31.00 16.64 16.34
CA THR A 61 30.57 16.02 15.08
C THR A 61 30.14 14.58 15.28
N ALA A 62 28.96 14.22 14.76
CA ALA A 62 28.49 12.85 14.61
C ALA A 62 28.46 12.48 13.12
N CYS A 63 29.08 11.35 12.78
CA CYS A 63 29.19 10.89 11.41
C CYS A 63 28.71 9.44 11.28
N LEU A 64 27.82 9.19 10.32
CA LEU A 64 27.45 7.86 9.87
C LEU A 64 28.31 7.51 8.65
N VAL A 65 29.18 6.51 8.81
CA VAL A 65 30.06 5.99 7.77
C VAL A 65 29.42 4.73 7.19
N LEU A 66 29.16 4.75 5.90
CA LEU A 66 28.45 3.71 5.18
C LEU A 66 29.43 2.82 4.41
N PRO A 67 29.10 1.54 4.18
CA PRO A 67 29.95 0.65 3.41
C PRO A 67 30.03 1.08 1.93
N ASP A 68 31.06 0.62 1.24
CA ASP A 68 31.40 1.05 -0.13
C ASP A 68 30.35 0.62 -1.17
N ASP A 69 29.64 -0.49 -0.91
CA ASP A 69 28.47 -0.99 -1.66
C ASP A 69 27.15 -0.35 -1.20
N GLY A 70 27.18 0.51 -0.17
CA GLY A 70 26.05 1.22 0.40
C GLY A 70 25.57 2.43 -0.41
N ALA A 71 25.77 2.46 -1.73
CA ALA A 71 25.30 3.54 -2.60
C ALA A 71 23.79 3.82 -2.40
N ASN A 72 23.01 2.74 -2.24
CA ASN A 72 21.57 2.80 -1.97
C ASN A 72 21.23 3.62 -0.72
N ILE A 73 22.05 3.58 0.34
CA ILE A 73 21.78 4.29 1.59
C ILE A 73 21.97 5.80 1.42
N ALA A 74 23.02 6.21 0.71
CA ALA A 74 23.28 7.62 0.44
C ALA A 74 22.24 8.24 -0.52
N ASP A 75 21.75 7.44 -1.47
CA ASP A 75 20.64 7.81 -2.36
C ASP A 75 19.33 7.94 -1.57
N GLU A 76 19.06 7.03 -0.64
CA GLU A 76 17.88 7.13 0.24
C GLU A 76 17.90 8.39 1.14
N ILE A 77 19.06 8.77 1.68
CA ILE A 77 19.20 10.03 2.43
C ILE A 77 18.84 11.22 1.54
N GLU A 78 19.28 11.22 0.28
CA GLU A 78 18.94 12.26 -0.69
C GLU A 78 17.44 12.27 -1.03
N GLU A 79 16.83 11.10 -1.23
CA GLU A 79 15.39 10.99 -1.42
C GLU A 79 14.59 11.53 -0.24
N ILE A 80 15.06 11.33 1.00
CA ILE A 80 14.43 11.89 2.19
C ILE A 80 14.57 13.42 2.20
N MET A 81 15.76 13.95 1.92
CA MET A 81 16.00 15.40 1.83
C MET A 81 15.13 16.06 0.75
N MET A 82 14.85 15.35 -0.35
CA MET A 82 13.99 15.82 -1.44
C MET A 82 12.49 15.52 -1.21
N ASN A 83 12.10 14.99 -0.04
CA ASN A 83 10.72 14.57 0.26
C ASN A 83 10.13 13.54 -0.72
N ARG A 84 10.98 12.71 -1.33
CA ARG A 84 10.60 11.65 -2.29
C ARG A 84 10.50 10.27 -1.64
N SER A 85 11.19 10.03 -0.54
CA SER A 85 11.18 8.75 0.17
C SER A 85 9.78 8.40 0.68
N GLN A 86 9.43 7.11 0.62
CA GLN A 86 8.20 6.54 1.19
C GLN A 86 8.45 5.79 2.51
N ASN A 87 9.70 5.61 2.91
CA ASN A 87 10.05 4.80 4.07
C ASN A 87 10.00 5.65 5.36
N ASN A 88 8.86 5.59 6.06
CA ASN A 88 8.66 6.36 7.28
C ASN A 88 9.62 6.01 8.40
N GLU A 89 10.07 4.76 8.49
CA GLU A 89 11.00 4.34 9.53
C GLU A 89 12.37 5.00 9.33
N ARG A 90 12.77 5.24 8.09
CA ARG A 90 13.98 5.97 7.70
C ARG A 90 13.83 7.49 7.78
N ILE A 91 12.65 8.02 7.47
CA ILE A 91 12.36 9.46 7.56
C ILE A 91 12.39 9.94 9.02
N LYS A 92 11.83 9.16 9.96
CA LYS A 92 11.66 9.57 11.37
C LYS A 92 12.99 10.00 12.04
N PRO A 93 14.08 9.24 11.99
CA PRO A 93 15.34 9.66 12.62
C PRO A 93 15.92 10.94 12.03
N LEU A 94 15.88 11.11 10.70
CA LEU A 94 16.35 12.33 10.04
C LEU A 94 15.47 13.54 10.37
N LYS A 95 14.18 13.33 10.57
CA LYS A 95 13.25 14.35 11.05
C LYS A 95 13.55 14.78 12.49
N THR A 96 13.93 13.85 13.38
CA THR A 96 14.36 14.18 14.74
C THR A 96 15.62 15.06 14.73
N ILE A 97 16.60 14.75 13.85
CA ILE A 97 17.78 15.58 13.63
C ILE A 97 17.37 16.97 13.16
N GLN A 98 16.48 17.04 12.16
CA GLN A 98 15.96 18.30 11.61
C GLN A 98 15.28 19.16 12.69
N ASP A 99 14.39 18.57 13.49
CA ASP A 99 13.69 19.27 14.57
C ASP A 99 14.69 19.85 15.58
N LYS A 100 15.77 19.12 15.94
CA LYS A 100 16.80 19.63 16.84
C LYS A 100 17.61 20.79 16.23
N ILE A 101 17.96 20.70 14.95
CA ILE A 101 18.67 21.76 14.22
C ILE A 101 17.82 23.03 14.14
N GLN A 102 16.49 22.90 13.99
CA GLN A 102 15.57 24.04 13.88
C GLN A 102 15.20 24.67 15.23
N GLN A 103 15.19 23.88 16.32
CA GLN A 103 14.81 24.35 17.65
C GLN A 103 15.91 25.12 18.40
N ASN A 104 17.19 24.86 18.09
CA ASN A 104 18.31 25.39 18.87
C ASN A 104 18.98 26.59 18.17
N GLY A 105 19.41 27.58 18.96
CA GLY A 105 20.16 28.75 18.48
C GLY A 105 21.62 28.47 18.09
N SER A 106 22.10 27.24 18.29
CA SER A 106 23.42 26.78 17.83
C SER A 106 23.58 26.83 16.31
N VAL A 107 24.83 26.96 15.86
CA VAL A 107 25.17 26.91 14.44
C VAL A 107 25.52 25.46 14.07
N TYR A 108 24.71 24.88 13.19
CA TYR A 108 24.88 23.53 12.66
C TYR A 108 25.34 23.52 11.21
N GLU A 109 26.13 22.52 10.86
CA GLU A 109 26.47 22.15 9.49
C GLU A 109 26.19 20.67 9.24
N VAL A 110 25.62 20.35 8.08
CA VAL A 110 25.37 18.97 7.65
C VAL A 110 26.02 18.74 6.29
N TYR A 111 26.77 17.65 6.16
CA TYR A 111 27.48 17.28 4.93
C TYR A 111 27.13 15.86 4.51
N LEU A 112 26.99 15.66 3.20
CA LEU A 112 26.82 14.34 2.58
C LEU A 112 27.98 14.09 1.61
N LYS A 113 28.57 12.89 1.68
CA LYS A 113 29.64 12.43 0.79
C LYS A 113 29.21 11.14 0.10
N LYS A 114 29.29 11.11 -1.24
CA LYS A 114 28.94 9.96 -2.09
C LYS A 114 30.14 9.50 -2.92
N ASN A 115 30.41 8.20 -3.00
CA ASN A 115 31.33 7.51 -3.91
C ASN A 115 32.66 8.25 -4.19
N SER A 116 33.36 8.65 -3.13
CA SER A 116 34.63 9.41 -3.19
C SER A 116 34.54 10.84 -3.77
N ALA A 117 33.34 11.38 -3.96
CA ALA A 117 33.11 12.78 -4.32
C ALA A 117 33.44 13.73 -3.15
N GLN A 118 33.51 15.03 -3.47
CA GLN A 118 33.68 16.09 -2.49
C GLN A 118 32.50 16.13 -1.51
N GLU A 119 32.74 16.52 -0.25
CA GLU A 119 31.67 16.74 0.72
C GLU A 119 30.72 17.83 0.21
N ILE A 120 29.42 17.51 0.12
CA ILE A 120 28.37 18.43 -0.28
C ILE A 120 27.70 18.97 0.98
N ASN A 121 27.66 20.30 1.14
CA ASN A 121 26.93 20.91 2.24
C ASN A 121 25.41 20.83 1.97
N VAL A 122 24.70 20.11 2.84
CA VAL A 122 23.25 19.87 2.75
C VAL A 122 22.48 20.52 3.90
N THR A 123 23.11 21.43 4.65
CA THR A 123 22.54 22.10 5.82
C THR A 123 21.18 22.74 5.54
N ASN A 124 20.99 23.31 4.35
CA ASN A 124 19.74 23.99 3.97
C ASN A 124 18.53 23.05 3.96
N TYR A 125 18.70 21.76 3.64
CA TYR A 125 17.59 20.79 3.72
C TYR A 125 17.14 20.57 5.16
N PHE A 126 18.08 20.59 6.12
CA PHE A 126 17.78 20.43 7.54
C PHE A 126 17.25 21.72 8.19
N LYS A 127 17.55 22.90 7.61
CA LYS A 127 16.97 24.19 8.05
C LYS A 127 15.69 24.58 7.33
N GLY A 128 15.35 23.91 6.23
CA GLY A 128 14.20 24.19 5.39
C GLY A 128 12.91 23.48 5.82
N ASP A 129 12.08 23.13 4.84
CA ASP A 129 10.79 22.49 5.07
C ASP A 129 10.93 21.14 5.79
N LYS A 130 10.00 20.87 6.70
CA LYS A 130 10.01 19.62 7.49
C LYS A 130 9.92 18.40 6.59
N PHE A 131 10.75 17.39 6.86
CA PHE A 131 10.67 16.10 6.20
C PHE A 131 9.28 15.46 6.45
N GLN A 132 8.64 15.05 5.37
CA GLN A 132 7.27 14.57 5.39
C GLN A 132 7.21 13.05 5.50
N THR A 133 6.60 12.55 6.57
CA THR A 133 6.19 11.15 6.66
C THR A 133 4.91 10.96 5.85
N ARG A 134 4.93 10.07 4.86
CA ARG A 134 3.76 9.76 4.04
C ARG A 134 3.03 8.58 4.65
N ARG A 135 1.70 8.52 4.60
CA ARG A 135 1.00 7.34 5.09
C ARG A 135 1.40 6.16 4.20
N GLN A 136 2.17 5.22 4.74
CA GLN A 136 2.52 4.00 4.02
C GLN A 136 1.19 3.29 3.73
N GLN A 137 0.81 3.24 2.46
CA GLN A 137 -0.24 2.32 2.06
C GLN A 137 0.32 0.93 2.36
N LEU A 138 -0.28 0.23 3.32
CA LEU A 138 -0.11 -1.22 3.38
C LEU A 138 -0.46 -1.73 1.99
N ASN A 139 0.54 -2.19 1.25
CA ASN A 139 0.37 -2.89 -0.01
C ASN A 139 -0.26 -4.25 0.31
N ARG A 140 -1.52 -4.24 0.73
CA ARG A 140 -2.36 -5.42 0.66
C ARG A 140 -2.55 -5.68 -0.82
N VAL A 141 -1.83 -6.66 -1.34
CA VAL A 141 -2.10 -7.17 -2.68
C VAL A 141 -3.49 -7.80 -2.62
N TYR A 142 -4.39 -7.23 -3.42
CA TYR A 142 -5.74 -7.75 -3.57
C TYR A 142 -5.90 -8.23 -5.00
N ALA A 143 -6.69 -9.29 -5.17
CA ALA A 143 -7.11 -9.77 -6.47
C ALA A 143 -8.53 -10.33 -6.36
N ILE A 144 -9.29 -10.25 -7.45
CA ILE A 144 -10.48 -11.06 -7.61
C ILE A 144 -10.00 -12.41 -8.14
N GLU A 145 -10.33 -13.48 -7.42
CA GLU A 145 -9.89 -14.84 -7.74
C GLU A 145 -11.11 -15.75 -7.94
N PHE A 146 -11.06 -16.55 -9.00
CA PHE A 146 -12.12 -17.46 -9.40
C PHE A 146 -11.76 -18.87 -8.93
N ILE A 147 -12.54 -19.40 -7.99
CA ILE A 147 -12.30 -20.69 -7.33
C ILE A 147 -13.39 -21.68 -7.75
N LYS A 148 -12.96 -22.87 -8.16
CA LYS A 148 -13.83 -24.01 -8.45
C LYS A 148 -13.46 -25.15 -7.48
N GLY A 149 -14.46 -25.88 -6.98
CA GLY A 149 -14.22 -27.11 -6.24
C GLY A 149 -15.46 -27.59 -5.48
N ASN A 150 -15.32 -28.67 -4.72
CA ASN A 150 -16.40 -29.26 -3.95
C ASN A 150 -16.60 -28.54 -2.62
N LEU A 151 -17.81 -28.03 -2.39
CA LEU A 151 -18.17 -27.42 -1.11
C LEU A 151 -18.38 -28.51 -0.05
N TYR A 152 -17.42 -28.74 0.83
CA TYR A 152 -17.49 -29.87 1.77
C TYR A 152 -17.90 -29.46 3.20
N ALA A 153 -17.82 -28.17 3.55
CA ALA A 153 -18.28 -27.69 4.84
C ALA A 153 -18.70 -26.22 4.83
N ILE A 154 -19.67 -25.89 5.69
CA ILE A 154 -20.05 -24.52 6.03
C ILE A 154 -19.94 -24.38 7.55
N GLY A 155 -19.20 -23.37 8.00
CA GLY A 155 -18.84 -23.21 9.40
C GLY A 155 -18.94 -21.76 9.89
N GLY A 156 -18.70 -21.59 11.19
CA GLY A 156 -18.58 -20.27 11.83
C GLY A 156 -19.89 -19.68 12.34
N LYS A 157 -20.11 -19.74 13.66
CA LYS A 157 -21.31 -19.20 14.31
C LYS A 157 -21.37 -17.66 14.34
N LYS A 158 -20.22 -17.02 14.52
CA LYS A 158 -20.09 -15.54 14.53
C LYS A 158 -19.50 -14.99 13.23
N ASN A 159 -18.60 -15.75 12.60
CA ASN A 159 -17.92 -15.40 11.36
C ASN A 159 -18.15 -16.53 10.35
N PRO A 160 -19.27 -16.50 9.60
CA PRO A 160 -19.60 -17.54 8.63
C PRO A 160 -18.50 -17.71 7.59
N ASN A 161 -18.25 -18.95 7.21
CA ASN A 161 -17.26 -19.31 6.20
C ASN A 161 -17.69 -20.60 5.50
N VAL A 162 -17.24 -20.75 4.26
CA VAL A 162 -17.39 -21.95 3.45
C VAL A 162 -16.03 -22.55 3.16
N HIS A 163 -15.99 -23.87 3.03
CA HIS A 163 -14.79 -24.63 2.78
C HIS A 163 -14.92 -25.40 1.47
N ILE A 164 -13.98 -25.16 0.57
CA ILE A 164 -13.96 -25.76 -0.77
C ILE A 164 -12.71 -26.60 -0.90
N GLU A 165 -12.87 -27.79 -1.46
CA GLU A 165 -11.78 -28.66 -1.86
C GLU A 165 -11.66 -28.66 -3.38
N ASP A 166 -10.52 -28.21 -3.89
CA ASP A 166 -10.18 -28.39 -5.30
C ASP A 166 -9.54 -29.78 -5.46
N LEU A 167 -10.26 -30.68 -6.12
CA LEU A 167 -9.83 -32.06 -6.34
C LEU A 167 -8.66 -32.16 -7.33
N GLU A 168 -8.44 -31.19 -8.20
CA GLU A 168 -7.36 -31.21 -9.18
C GLU A 168 -6.02 -30.86 -8.53
N SER A 169 -6.01 -29.84 -7.68
CA SER A 169 -4.82 -29.39 -6.96
C SER A 169 -4.64 -30.03 -5.57
N ASN A 170 -5.66 -30.76 -5.09
CA ASN A 170 -5.73 -31.31 -3.73
C ASN A 170 -5.51 -30.23 -2.65
N THR A 171 -6.05 -29.03 -2.90
CA THR A 171 -5.97 -27.89 -1.98
C THR A 171 -7.33 -27.58 -1.37
N THR A 172 -7.32 -27.03 -0.16
CA THR A 172 -8.53 -26.57 0.50
C THR A 172 -8.49 -25.06 0.71
N SER A 173 -9.58 -24.39 0.36
CA SER A 173 -9.75 -22.95 0.49
C SER A 173 -10.86 -22.64 1.49
N LYS A 174 -10.57 -21.77 2.45
CA LYS A 174 -11.54 -21.25 3.40
C LYS A 174 -11.95 -19.84 3.01
N ILE A 175 -13.23 -19.67 2.65
CA ILE A 175 -13.76 -18.40 2.16
C ILE A 175 -14.70 -17.82 3.21
N SER A 176 -14.39 -16.62 3.70
CA SER A 176 -15.26 -15.89 4.63
C SER A 176 -16.48 -15.33 3.90
N CYS A 177 -17.67 -15.42 4.49
CA CYS A 177 -18.91 -14.96 3.84
C CYS A 177 -19.91 -14.36 4.85
N SER A 178 -20.99 -13.76 4.34
CA SER A 178 -22.10 -13.30 5.18
C SER A 178 -22.99 -14.48 5.61
N VAL A 179 -23.87 -14.23 6.59
CA VAL A 179 -24.84 -15.23 7.05
C VAL A 179 -25.82 -15.59 5.93
N GLU A 180 -26.24 -14.61 5.14
CA GLU A 180 -27.16 -14.76 4.02
C GLU A 180 -26.52 -15.61 2.92
N ALA A 181 -25.28 -15.30 2.54
CA ALA A 181 -24.52 -16.10 1.58
C ALA A 181 -24.34 -17.54 2.08
N ALA A 182 -23.94 -17.75 3.33
CA ALA A 182 -23.81 -19.09 3.91
C ALA A 182 -25.11 -19.91 3.85
N LYS A 183 -26.27 -19.27 4.09
CA LYS A 183 -27.59 -19.93 3.99
C LYS A 183 -27.93 -20.35 2.55
N VAL A 184 -27.60 -19.51 1.57
CA VAL A 184 -27.82 -19.82 0.15
C VAL A 184 -26.91 -20.97 -0.28
N LEU A 185 -25.63 -20.88 0.04
CA LEU A 185 -24.61 -21.86 -0.33
C LEU A 185 -24.80 -23.22 0.35
N ASN A 186 -25.47 -23.28 1.50
CA ASN A 186 -25.78 -24.54 2.18
C ASN A 186 -26.60 -25.52 1.34
N LYS A 187 -27.26 -25.04 0.28
CA LYS A 187 -27.95 -25.91 -0.67
C LYS A 187 -27.00 -26.73 -1.55
N GLY A 188 -25.80 -26.22 -1.83
CA GLY A 188 -24.78 -26.90 -2.63
C GLY A 188 -23.75 -27.66 -1.80
N LEU A 189 -24.08 -28.01 -0.54
CA LEU A 189 -23.17 -28.77 0.30
C LEU A 189 -22.96 -30.17 -0.30
N TYR A 190 -21.70 -30.55 -0.44
CA TYR A 190 -21.19 -31.74 -1.13
C TYR A 190 -21.36 -31.72 -2.66
N GLU A 191 -21.64 -30.55 -3.25
CA GLU A 191 -21.68 -30.36 -4.69
C GLU A 191 -20.47 -29.55 -5.17
N GLU A 192 -20.15 -29.70 -6.45
CA GLU A 192 -19.17 -28.86 -7.14
C GLU A 192 -19.75 -27.46 -7.30
N MET A 193 -18.99 -26.46 -6.87
CA MET A 193 -19.43 -25.07 -6.80
C MET A 193 -18.36 -24.14 -7.41
N TYR A 194 -18.84 -23.02 -7.94
CA TYR A 194 -18.03 -22.06 -8.68
C TYR A 194 -18.16 -20.68 -8.03
N PHE A 195 -17.05 -20.04 -7.67
CA PHE A 195 -17.03 -18.83 -6.88
C PHE A 195 -16.13 -17.75 -7.47
N SER A 196 -16.52 -16.49 -7.27
CA SER A 196 -15.59 -15.37 -7.27
C SER A 196 -15.33 -14.94 -5.83
N THR A 197 -14.08 -14.59 -5.55
CA THR A 197 -13.62 -14.21 -4.21
C THR A 197 -12.69 -13.01 -4.29
N ILE A 198 -12.58 -12.26 -3.20
CA ILE A 198 -11.49 -11.30 -3.01
C ILE A 198 -10.39 -12.01 -2.23
N ARG A 199 -9.27 -12.26 -2.90
CA ARG A 199 -8.02 -12.69 -2.28
C ARG A 199 -7.33 -11.46 -1.71
N THR A 200 -6.99 -11.50 -0.43
CA THR A 200 -6.17 -10.48 0.25
C THR A 200 -4.95 -11.14 0.86
N GLU A 201 -3.76 -10.62 0.51
CA GLU A 201 -2.50 -11.06 1.08
C GLU A 201 -2.04 -10.12 2.20
N SER A 202 -1.56 -10.71 3.29
CA SER A 202 -1.06 -10.00 4.47
C SER A 202 0.06 -10.80 5.15
N GLU A 203 0.73 -10.20 6.14
CA GLU A 203 1.75 -10.88 6.96
C GLU A 203 1.24 -12.16 7.64
N GLN A 204 -0.08 -12.26 7.86
CA GLN A 204 -0.74 -13.42 8.48
C GLN A 204 -1.09 -14.52 7.47
N GLY A 205 -0.79 -14.31 6.19
CA GLY A 205 -1.10 -15.22 5.08
C GLY A 205 -2.18 -14.70 4.14
N ILE A 206 -2.66 -15.60 3.29
CA ILE A 206 -3.69 -15.36 2.28
C ILE A 206 -5.07 -15.58 2.91
N SER A 207 -6.00 -14.67 2.60
CA SER A 207 -7.39 -14.78 3.01
C SER A 207 -8.32 -14.58 1.82
N HIS A 208 -9.42 -15.32 1.80
CA HIS A 208 -10.46 -15.23 0.77
C HIS A 208 -11.77 -14.73 1.38
N SER A 209 -12.40 -13.79 0.70
CA SER A 209 -13.75 -13.30 1.03
C SER A 209 -14.69 -13.54 -0.14
N TYR A 210 -15.86 -14.10 0.15
CA TYR A 210 -16.89 -14.41 -0.84
C TYR A 210 -17.37 -13.15 -1.56
N VAL A 211 -17.53 -13.24 -2.88
CA VAL A 211 -18.14 -12.20 -3.72
C VAL A 211 -19.45 -12.72 -4.31
N ASP A 212 -19.38 -13.76 -5.13
CA ASP A 212 -20.55 -14.35 -5.77
C ASP A 212 -20.33 -15.84 -6.11
N ASN A 213 -21.41 -16.54 -6.49
CA ASN A 213 -21.40 -17.92 -6.98
C ASN A 213 -22.04 -18.04 -8.37
N TYR A 214 -21.62 -19.06 -9.12
CA TYR A 214 -22.11 -19.31 -10.48
C TYR A 214 -22.81 -20.67 -10.55
N SER A 215 -23.92 -20.71 -11.27
CA SER A 215 -24.77 -21.89 -11.45
C SER A 215 -24.17 -22.92 -12.41
N SER A 216 -23.32 -22.47 -13.34
CA SER A 216 -22.71 -23.31 -14.35
C SER A 216 -21.22 -22.99 -14.51
N LEU A 217 -20.47 -23.97 -15.01
CA LEU A 217 -19.06 -23.79 -15.39
C LEU A 217 -18.93 -22.75 -16.52
N GLU A 218 -19.89 -22.70 -17.44
CA GLU A 218 -19.90 -21.74 -18.55
C GLU A 218 -19.98 -20.29 -18.04
N ASP A 219 -20.95 -19.99 -17.17
CA ASP A 219 -21.09 -18.67 -16.55
C ASP A 219 -19.81 -18.28 -15.80
N PHE A 220 -19.25 -19.22 -15.03
CA PHE A 220 -18.01 -19.02 -14.30
C PHE A 220 -16.86 -18.66 -15.23
N GLN A 221 -16.67 -19.40 -16.33
CA GLN A 221 -15.60 -19.14 -17.29
C GLN A 221 -15.82 -17.84 -18.06
N ASN A 222 -17.07 -17.48 -18.37
CA ASN A 222 -17.40 -16.22 -19.04
C ASN A 222 -16.98 -15.02 -18.17
N PHE A 223 -17.36 -15.00 -16.89
CA PHE A 223 -16.97 -13.92 -15.98
C PHE A 223 -15.48 -13.92 -15.66
N LYS A 224 -14.86 -15.10 -15.54
CA LYS A 224 -13.41 -15.21 -15.35
C LYS A 224 -12.65 -14.62 -16.54
N THR A 225 -13.02 -15.01 -17.76
CA THR A 225 -12.41 -14.52 -19.00
C THR A 225 -12.61 -13.02 -19.16
N LEU A 226 -13.82 -12.51 -18.90
CA LEU A 226 -14.09 -11.07 -18.90
C LEU A 226 -13.16 -10.35 -17.92
N HIS A 227 -13.04 -10.84 -16.68
CA HIS A 227 -12.18 -10.23 -15.68
C HIS A 227 -10.69 -10.24 -16.09
N GLU A 228 -10.19 -11.38 -16.56
CA GLU A 228 -8.80 -11.53 -17.02
C GLU A 228 -8.49 -10.65 -18.23
N THR A 229 -9.45 -10.49 -19.15
CA THR A 229 -9.33 -9.58 -20.30
C THR A 229 -9.22 -8.13 -19.82
N LEU A 230 -10.05 -7.72 -18.85
CA LEU A 230 -10.00 -6.36 -18.28
C LEU A 230 -8.69 -6.07 -17.53
N LEU A 231 -8.06 -7.08 -16.93
CA LEU A 231 -6.77 -6.94 -16.25
C LEU A 231 -5.58 -6.88 -17.23
N SER A 232 -5.69 -7.54 -18.39
CA SER A 232 -4.64 -7.60 -19.40
C SER A 232 -4.70 -6.48 -20.45
N THR A 233 -5.82 -5.77 -20.54
CA THR A 233 -6.01 -4.65 -21.47
C THR A 233 -5.58 -3.32 -20.86
N ASP A 234 -4.76 -2.56 -21.59
CA ASP A 234 -4.20 -1.27 -21.14
C ASP A 234 -5.23 -0.11 -21.08
N SER A 235 -4.82 0.97 -20.41
CA SER A 235 -5.62 1.87 -19.55
C SER A 235 -7.05 2.27 -19.98
N ILE A 236 -7.35 2.57 -21.24
CA ILE A 236 -8.66 3.12 -21.64
C ILE A 236 -9.55 2.07 -22.31
N GLU A 237 -8.98 1.18 -23.13
CA GLU A 237 -9.72 0.22 -23.94
C GLU A 237 -10.53 -0.77 -23.07
N LYS A 238 -10.05 -1.08 -21.87
CA LYS A 238 -10.81 -1.89 -20.91
C LYS A 238 -12.17 -1.29 -20.53
N TYR A 239 -12.33 0.02 -20.61
CA TYR A 239 -13.63 0.65 -20.34
C TYR A 239 -14.60 0.45 -21.50
N ASP A 240 -14.10 0.39 -22.73
CA ASP A 240 -14.90 0.05 -23.91
C ASP A 240 -15.38 -1.40 -23.80
N ILE A 241 -14.54 -2.34 -23.35
CA ILE A 241 -14.95 -3.72 -23.09
C ILE A 241 -16.12 -3.80 -22.10
N ILE A 242 -16.07 -3.04 -21.00
CA ILE A 242 -17.17 -2.99 -20.02
C ILE A 242 -18.43 -2.40 -20.66
N TYR A 243 -18.27 -1.32 -21.41
CA TYR A 243 -19.37 -0.63 -22.07
C TYR A 243 -20.07 -1.57 -23.07
N ASP A 244 -19.29 -2.20 -23.95
CA ASP A 244 -19.76 -3.12 -24.98
C ASP A 244 -20.43 -4.34 -24.37
N TYR A 245 -19.84 -4.92 -23.30
CA TYR A 245 -20.45 -6.04 -22.59
C TYR A 245 -21.83 -5.67 -22.01
N ILE A 246 -21.94 -4.51 -21.35
CA ILE A 246 -23.23 -4.06 -20.81
C ILE A 246 -24.23 -3.81 -21.93
N LEU A 247 -23.82 -3.19 -23.03
CA LEU A 247 -24.70 -2.96 -24.18
C LEU A 247 -25.17 -4.27 -24.83
N GLU A 248 -24.28 -5.26 -24.95
CA GLU A 248 -24.60 -6.57 -25.49
C GLU A 248 -25.68 -7.25 -24.64
N VAL A 249 -25.56 -7.21 -23.31
CA VAL A 249 -26.56 -7.77 -22.41
C VAL A 249 -27.88 -7.01 -22.46
N VAL A 250 -27.83 -5.67 -22.47
CA VAL A 250 -29.03 -4.82 -22.44
C VAL A 250 -29.82 -4.87 -23.76
N ASN A 251 -29.13 -4.98 -24.89
CA ASN A 251 -29.76 -5.01 -26.21
C ASN A 251 -30.20 -6.41 -26.65
N ASN A 252 -29.85 -7.46 -25.89
CA ASN A 252 -30.22 -8.83 -26.20
C ASN A 252 -31.39 -9.28 -25.32
N GLU A 253 -32.57 -9.41 -25.92
CA GLU A 253 -33.80 -9.82 -25.22
C GLU A 253 -33.70 -11.23 -24.60
N ASP A 254 -32.79 -12.08 -25.10
CA ASP A 254 -32.55 -13.43 -24.57
C ASP A 254 -31.62 -13.44 -23.34
N ARG A 255 -30.93 -12.33 -23.04
CA ARG A 255 -30.03 -12.23 -21.89
C ARG A 255 -30.71 -11.66 -20.66
N SER A 256 -30.38 -12.25 -19.50
CA SER A 256 -30.95 -11.86 -18.22
C SER A 256 -30.20 -10.69 -17.60
N ASN A 257 -30.94 -9.82 -16.91
CA ASN A 257 -30.38 -8.80 -16.00
C ASN A 257 -29.44 -9.39 -14.93
N GLU A 258 -29.52 -10.70 -14.67
CA GLU A 258 -28.61 -11.42 -13.77
C GLU A 258 -27.13 -11.26 -14.15
N GLU A 259 -26.80 -11.18 -15.45
CA GLU A 259 -25.42 -10.95 -15.89
C GLU A 259 -24.90 -9.57 -15.47
N ILE A 260 -25.74 -8.54 -15.57
CA ILE A 260 -25.41 -7.19 -15.12
C ILE A 260 -25.28 -7.17 -13.59
N ILE A 261 -26.14 -7.89 -12.88
CA ILE A 261 -26.08 -8.03 -11.42
C ILE A 261 -24.76 -8.67 -11.01
N LYS A 262 -24.34 -9.77 -11.65
CA LYS A 262 -23.06 -10.44 -11.41
C LYS A 262 -21.88 -9.52 -11.67
N LEU A 263 -21.90 -8.76 -12.76
CA LEU A 263 -20.87 -7.76 -13.07
C LEU A 263 -20.78 -6.69 -11.98
N MET A 264 -21.92 -6.14 -11.55
CA MET A 264 -21.96 -5.15 -10.46
C MET A 264 -21.44 -5.74 -9.16
N THR A 265 -21.87 -6.94 -8.77
CA THR A 265 -21.44 -7.64 -7.55
C THR A 265 -19.94 -7.89 -7.55
N LEU A 266 -19.38 -8.36 -8.67
CA LEU A 266 -17.95 -8.63 -8.85
C LEU A 266 -17.09 -7.40 -8.50
N TYR A 267 -17.52 -6.23 -8.97
CA TYR A 267 -16.79 -4.98 -8.77
C TYR A 267 -17.30 -4.12 -7.60
N ASN A 268 -18.33 -4.56 -6.86
CA ASN A 268 -18.86 -3.87 -5.69
C ASN A 268 -18.03 -4.11 -4.43
N ASN A 269 -16.76 -3.71 -4.49
CA ASN A 269 -15.86 -3.81 -3.36
C ASN A 269 -14.90 -2.61 -3.32
N LYS A 270 -14.29 -2.38 -2.15
CA LYS A 270 -13.41 -1.22 -1.92
C LYS A 270 -12.11 -1.26 -2.75
N PHE A 271 -11.77 -2.43 -3.28
CA PHE A 271 -10.51 -2.68 -3.96
C PHE A 271 -10.60 -2.52 -5.47
N SER A 272 -11.77 -2.73 -6.09
CA SER A 272 -12.01 -2.55 -7.53
C SER A 272 -11.45 -1.23 -8.07
N GLU A 273 -11.00 -1.20 -9.32
CA GLU A 273 -10.53 0.06 -9.93
C GLU A 273 -11.66 1.11 -10.01
N LYS A 274 -11.37 2.37 -9.69
CA LYS A 274 -12.38 3.45 -9.75
C LYS A 274 -12.95 3.64 -11.17
N GLY A 275 -12.10 3.48 -12.20
CA GLY A 275 -12.50 3.58 -13.59
C GLY A 275 -13.55 2.54 -13.95
N ILE A 276 -13.29 1.27 -13.64
CA ILE A 276 -14.22 0.15 -13.87
C ILE A 276 -15.59 0.43 -13.22
N VAL A 277 -15.59 0.76 -11.93
CA VAL A 277 -16.84 1.06 -11.19
C VAL A 277 -17.57 2.25 -11.81
N ARG A 278 -16.84 3.31 -12.18
CA ARG A 278 -17.43 4.49 -12.83
C ARG A 278 -18.05 4.16 -14.18
N THR A 279 -17.37 3.36 -15.00
CA THR A 279 -17.86 2.94 -16.32
C THR A 279 -19.15 2.15 -16.17
N ILE A 280 -19.20 1.13 -15.30
CA ILE A 280 -20.42 0.37 -15.01
C ILE A 280 -21.58 1.31 -14.63
N LEU A 281 -21.34 2.22 -13.67
CA LEU A 281 -22.37 3.17 -13.22
C LEU A 281 -22.83 4.12 -14.33
N MET A 282 -21.91 4.64 -15.14
CA MET A 282 -22.25 5.59 -16.21
C MET A 282 -22.99 4.91 -17.36
N THR A 283 -22.62 3.67 -17.72
CA THR A 283 -23.28 2.90 -18.76
C THR A 283 -24.69 2.48 -18.36
N LEU A 284 -24.92 2.11 -17.10
CA LEU A 284 -26.25 1.70 -16.61
C LEU A 284 -27.17 2.88 -16.28
N LYS A 285 -26.64 4.08 -16.04
CA LYS A 285 -27.44 5.26 -15.67
C LYS A 285 -28.64 5.54 -16.58
N PRO A 286 -28.57 5.42 -17.93
CA PRO A 286 -29.70 5.69 -18.81
C PRO A 286 -30.86 4.69 -18.68
N ILE A 287 -30.60 3.47 -18.19
CA ILE A 287 -31.57 2.37 -18.16
C ILE A 287 -32.03 2.01 -16.74
N ILE A 288 -31.30 2.45 -15.71
CA ILE A 288 -31.52 2.02 -14.32
C ILE A 288 -32.92 2.30 -13.77
N GLU A 289 -33.57 3.38 -14.24
CA GLU A 289 -34.92 3.74 -13.81
C GLU A 289 -36.00 2.84 -14.43
N ARG A 290 -35.70 2.19 -15.56
CA ARG A 290 -36.61 1.27 -16.26
C ARG A 290 -36.45 -0.16 -15.75
N GLU A 291 -35.22 -0.55 -15.44
CA GLU A 291 -34.87 -1.89 -14.96
C GLU A 291 -34.92 -1.99 -13.43
N THR A 292 -36.14 -2.11 -12.86
CA THR A 292 -36.34 -2.05 -11.39
C THR A 292 -35.54 -3.08 -10.60
N GLY A 293 -35.22 -4.24 -11.21
CA GLY A 293 -34.41 -5.29 -10.59
C GLY A 293 -32.94 -4.91 -10.36
N LEU A 294 -32.40 -3.97 -11.15
CA LEU A 294 -31.00 -3.55 -11.06
C LEU A 294 -30.76 -2.48 -9.98
N ILE A 295 -31.82 -1.76 -9.57
CA ILE A 295 -31.74 -0.60 -8.68
C ILE A 295 -30.97 -0.89 -7.37
N PRO A 296 -31.25 -1.97 -6.61
CA PRO A 296 -30.58 -2.21 -5.34
C PRO A 296 -29.07 -2.41 -5.51
N HIS A 297 -28.66 -3.14 -6.55
CA HIS A 297 -27.26 -3.43 -6.85
C HIS A 297 -26.53 -2.18 -7.33
N TYR A 298 -27.17 -1.37 -8.18
CA TYR A 298 -26.64 -0.09 -8.62
C TYR A 298 -26.44 0.87 -7.45
N GLN A 299 -27.42 0.98 -6.53
CA GLN A 299 -27.30 1.84 -5.35
C GLN A 299 -26.15 1.39 -4.44
N SER A 300 -26.01 0.08 -4.21
CA SER A 300 -24.88 -0.46 -3.44
C SER A 300 -23.52 -0.12 -4.08
N LEU A 301 -23.42 -0.25 -5.41
CA LEU A 301 -22.21 0.11 -6.15
C LEU A 301 -21.92 1.64 -6.08
N VAL A 302 -22.95 2.48 -6.12
CA VAL A 302 -22.84 3.93 -5.91
C VAL A 302 -22.30 4.26 -4.51
N GLU A 303 -22.76 3.56 -3.47
CA GLU A 303 -22.25 3.73 -2.10
C GLU A 303 -20.77 3.36 -2.00
N THR A 304 -20.38 2.23 -2.59
CA THR A 304 -18.98 1.82 -2.70
C THR A 304 -18.15 2.87 -3.44
N PHE A 305 -18.63 3.40 -4.56
CA PHE A 305 -17.95 4.47 -5.31
C PHE A 305 -17.80 5.76 -4.50
N ARG A 306 -18.85 6.19 -3.78
CA ARG A 306 -18.86 7.41 -2.97
C ARG A 306 -17.98 7.29 -1.72
N SER A 307 -18.00 6.15 -1.03
CA SER A 307 -17.18 5.94 0.16
C SER A 307 -15.68 6.10 -0.16
N ARG A 308 -15.27 5.71 -1.36
CA ARG A 308 -13.90 5.89 -1.89
C ARG A 308 -13.56 7.30 -2.37
N SER A 309 -14.58 8.16 -2.52
CA SER A 309 -14.42 9.58 -2.87
C SER A 309 -14.34 10.45 -1.62
N LYS A 310 -15.07 10.07 -0.56
CA LYS A 310 -15.03 10.73 0.76
C LYS A 310 -13.73 10.50 1.53
N THR A 311 -12.91 9.52 1.16
CA THR A 311 -11.62 9.26 1.82
C THR A 311 -10.53 10.29 1.52
N GLY A 312 -10.75 11.25 0.61
CA GLY A 312 -10.08 12.57 0.58
C GLY A 312 -8.55 12.60 0.70
N LYS A 313 -7.86 11.51 0.42
CA LYS A 313 -6.41 11.36 0.54
C LYS A 313 -5.94 10.59 -0.69
N ILE A 314 -5.71 11.37 -1.74
CA ILE A 314 -4.69 11.06 -2.75
C ILE A 314 -3.36 11.38 -2.09
#